data_AF-A0A6T6NTM5-F1
#
_entry.id   AF-A0A6T6NTM5-F1
#
_cell.length_a   1.000
_cell.length_b   1.000
_cell.length_c   1.000
_cell.angle_alpha   90.00
_cell.angle_beta   90.00
_cell.angle_gamma   90.00
#
_symmetry.space_group_name_H-M   'P 1'
#
loop_
_entity.id
_entity.type
_entity.pdbx_description
1 polymer ?
#
loop_
_entity_poly.entity_id
_entity_poly.type
_entity_poly.pdbx_seq_one_letter_code
_entity_poly.pdbx_strand_id
1 'polypeptide(L)'
;MEDPPAPTPPPPGADDEDVDPDFVPKPPDADRAIGEKGFDPTWDLKYDEDEEEGEYEVDLKALRDTGSTSIILIVFLVFWVVITIFFLVWLGLAANCQIEGICTTVDQSTNSDAGYLFETFPFIIPSVYIWAAMTAAALGYVVVCLYAINVIRQDCGTPRMVEIASYIREGSVEFLRREYAFLVILIIALLLLTGFGINWRLAVCLLIGAFLSGVTGYIGMSIATRGNVRTSAMSAIGIEDGLNIAFRSGAVMGLAVVSTGLGGLSASY
;
A
#
# COMPACT_ATOMS: atom_id res chain seq x y z
N MET A 1 -7.75 -10.01 7.05
CA MET A 1 -7.11 -11.27 7.48
C MET A 1 -7.26 -11.30 8.97
N GLU A 2 -8.11 -12.11 9.55
CA GLU A 2 -8.77 -13.31 9.05
C GLU A 2 -9.96 -13.54 9.97
N ASP A 3 -10.98 -14.22 9.46
CA ASP A 3 -12.04 -14.76 10.29
C ASP A 3 -11.47 -15.67 11.40
N PRO A 4 -12.05 -15.66 12.60
CA PRO A 4 -11.66 -16.56 13.67
C PRO A 4 -11.96 -18.03 13.29
N PRO A 5 -11.16 -18.99 13.77
CA PRO A 5 -11.27 -20.40 13.41
C PRO A 5 -12.58 -21.03 13.92
N ALA A 6 -13.16 -21.93 13.10
CA ALA A 6 -14.41 -22.61 13.41
C ALA A 6 -14.31 -23.47 14.69
N PRO A 7 -15.37 -23.51 15.52
CA PRO A 7 -15.36 -24.26 16.78
C PRO A 7 -15.30 -25.78 16.55
N THR A 8 -14.51 -26.47 17.38
CA THR A 8 -14.40 -27.94 17.39
C THR A 8 -15.62 -28.58 18.06
N PRO A 9 -16.12 -29.74 17.58
CA PRO A 9 -17.29 -30.37 18.17
C PRO A 9 -16.99 -30.93 19.58
N PRO A 10 -17.99 -30.93 20.49
CA PRO A 10 -17.82 -31.41 21.85
C PRO A 10 -17.61 -32.94 21.91
N PRO A 11 -16.89 -33.44 22.95
CA PRO A 11 -16.69 -34.88 23.15
C PRO A 11 -18.01 -35.58 23.51
N PRO A 12 -18.18 -36.87 23.15
CA PRO A 12 -19.46 -37.53 23.27
C PRO A 12 -19.75 -37.91 24.72
N GLY A 13 -20.84 -37.36 25.28
CA GLY A 13 -21.38 -37.74 26.59
C GLY A 13 -21.32 -36.69 27.69
N ALA A 14 -21.37 -35.39 27.36
CA ALA A 14 -21.62 -34.33 28.33
C ALA A 14 -23.07 -33.83 28.18
N ASP A 15 -23.85 -34.02 29.23
CA ASP A 15 -25.23 -33.60 29.39
C ASP A 15 -25.28 -32.07 29.51
N ASP A 16 -26.22 -31.41 28.82
CA ASP A 16 -26.31 -29.95 28.64
C ASP A 16 -26.59 -29.13 29.93
N GLU A 17 -26.47 -29.70 31.13
CA GLU A 17 -26.86 -29.02 32.39
C GLU A 17 -25.70 -28.47 33.24
N ASP A 18 -24.43 -28.73 32.92
CA ASP A 18 -23.28 -28.33 33.76
C ASP A 18 -22.30 -27.34 33.09
N VAL A 19 -22.72 -26.60 32.05
CA VAL A 19 -21.90 -25.52 31.48
C VAL A 19 -22.31 -24.19 32.10
N ASP A 20 -21.47 -23.66 32.99
CA ASP A 20 -21.60 -22.30 33.51
C ASP A 20 -21.58 -21.31 32.34
N PRO A 21 -22.69 -20.61 32.04
CA PRO A 21 -22.80 -19.73 30.87
C PRO A 21 -21.90 -18.50 30.96
N ASP A 22 -21.29 -18.22 32.12
CA ASP A 22 -20.47 -17.03 32.36
C ASP A 22 -18.95 -17.32 32.45
N PHE A 23 -18.49 -18.51 32.05
CA PHE A 23 -17.06 -18.85 32.08
C PHE A 23 -16.27 -18.12 30.98
N VAL A 24 -15.69 -16.97 31.31
CA VAL A 24 -14.73 -16.24 30.46
C VAL A 24 -13.30 -16.51 30.95
N PRO A 25 -12.41 -17.13 30.13
CA PRO A 25 -11.02 -17.33 30.52
C PRO A 25 -10.29 -15.99 30.62
N LYS A 26 -9.78 -15.66 31.81
CA LYS A 26 -9.03 -14.42 32.08
C LYS A 26 -7.67 -14.45 31.35
N PRO A 27 -7.31 -13.44 30.53
CA PRO A 27 -5.97 -13.36 29.97
C PRO A 27 -4.93 -13.06 31.07
N PRO A 28 -3.67 -13.54 30.94
CA PRO A 28 -2.65 -13.26 31.93
C PRO A 28 -2.32 -11.76 31.97
N ASP A 29 -2.55 -11.17 33.14
CA ASP A 29 -1.89 -9.98 33.67
C ASP A 29 -2.05 -8.67 32.85
N ALA A 30 -3.29 -8.27 32.56
CA ALA A 30 -3.60 -6.94 32.03
C ALA A 30 -3.55 -5.81 33.08
N ASP A 31 -3.28 -6.14 34.35
CA ASP A 31 -3.36 -5.19 35.48
C ASP A 31 -2.15 -4.23 35.57
N ARG A 32 -1.13 -4.37 34.71
CA ARG A 32 0.12 -3.59 34.82
C ARG A 32 0.22 -2.36 33.91
N ALA A 33 -0.74 -2.13 33.00
CA ALA A 33 -0.54 -1.15 31.93
C ALA A 33 -1.63 -0.08 31.76
N ILE A 34 -2.66 0.01 32.62
CA ILE A 34 -3.76 0.95 32.38
C ILE A 34 -4.12 1.68 33.67
N GLY A 35 -3.70 2.95 33.73
CA GLY A 35 -4.06 3.86 34.81
C GLY A 35 -5.55 4.22 34.75
N GLU A 36 -6.19 4.19 35.92
CA GLU A 36 -7.46 4.81 36.38
C GLU A 36 -8.73 4.82 35.50
N LYS A 37 -8.70 4.51 34.21
CA LYS A 37 -9.90 4.33 33.40
C LYS A 37 -10.10 2.84 33.16
N GLY A 38 -11.04 2.26 33.91
CA GLY A 38 -11.41 0.87 33.82
C GLY A 38 -11.73 0.45 32.38
N PHE A 39 -11.23 -0.72 31.99
CA PHE A 39 -11.55 -1.35 30.72
C PHE A 39 -12.95 -1.96 30.81
N ASP A 40 -13.90 -1.41 30.06
CA ASP A 40 -15.25 -1.99 29.90
C ASP A 40 -15.19 -3.10 28.83
N PRO A 41 -15.44 -4.38 29.19
CA PRO A 41 -15.40 -5.50 28.25
C PRO A 41 -16.58 -5.57 27.28
N THR A 42 -17.63 -4.75 27.44
CA THR A 42 -18.85 -4.81 26.61
C THR A 42 -18.82 -4.02 25.31
N TRP A 43 -17.74 -3.28 25.00
CA TRP A 43 -17.67 -2.38 23.83
C TRP A 43 -18.91 -1.48 23.69
N ASP A 44 -19.55 -1.13 24.80
CA ASP A 44 -20.73 -0.27 24.80
C ASP A 44 -20.25 1.17 24.65
N LEU A 45 -19.98 1.54 23.40
CA LEU A 45 -19.58 2.89 23.01
C LEU A 45 -20.78 3.82 23.28
N LYS A 46 -20.88 4.31 24.51
CA LYS A 46 -21.72 5.47 24.82
C LYS A 46 -21.17 6.64 24.03
N TYR A 47 -21.88 7.00 22.97
CA TYR A 47 -21.76 8.32 22.39
C TYR A 47 -22.34 9.27 23.45
N ASP A 48 -21.46 9.86 24.25
CA ASP A 48 -21.84 10.95 25.13
C ASP A 48 -22.20 12.14 24.23
N GLU A 49 -23.50 12.35 23.99
CA GLU A 49 -24.01 13.49 23.21
C GLU A 49 -23.67 14.85 23.85
N ASP A 50 -23.20 14.82 25.11
CA ASP A 50 -22.95 15.98 25.97
C ASP A 50 -21.45 16.24 26.20
N GLU A 51 -20.52 15.51 25.56
CA GLU A 51 -19.11 15.91 25.57
C GLU A 51 -19.01 17.23 24.81
N GLU A 52 -18.73 18.33 25.52
CA GLU A 52 -18.44 19.64 24.92
C GLU A 52 -17.38 19.41 23.84
N GLU A 53 -17.83 19.44 22.57
CA GLU A 53 -16.97 19.49 21.40
C GLU A 53 -16.00 20.63 21.65
N GLY A 54 -14.77 20.30 22.04
CA GLY A 54 -13.69 21.27 21.99
C GLY A 54 -13.74 21.84 20.58
N GLU A 55 -13.86 23.16 20.47
CA GLU A 55 -14.03 23.88 19.21
C GLU A 55 -12.75 23.72 18.39
N TYR A 56 -12.58 22.55 17.79
CA TYR A 56 -11.54 22.28 16.81
C TYR A 56 -12.09 22.83 15.51
N GLU A 57 -11.49 23.95 15.08
CA GLU A 57 -11.81 24.58 13.81
C GLU A 57 -11.56 23.57 12.68
N VAL A 58 -12.60 22.85 12.27
CA VAL A 58 -12.56 21.92 11.15
C VAL A 58 -12.16 22.75 9.93
N ASP A 59 -10.94 22.56 9.43
CA ASP A 59 -10.47 23.26 8.25
C ASP A 59 -11.22 22.75 7.02
N LEU A 60 -12.41 23.31 6.78
CA LEU A 60 -13.25 23.07 5.60
C LEU A 60 -12.48 23.32 4.28
N LYS A 61 -11.37 24.05 4.32
CA LYS A 61 -10.49 24.31 3.18
C LYS A 61 -9.58 23.10 2.88
N ALA A 62 -9.19 22.31 3.88
CA ALA A 62 -8.52 21.01 3.69
C ALA A 62 -9.43 19.97 3.01
N LEU A 63 -10.74 20.21 3.00
CA LEU A 63 -11.78 19.34 2.44
C LEU A 63 -12.22 19.75 1.04
N ARG A 64 -11.89 20.98 0.64
CA ARG A 64 -11.94 21.44 -0.76
C ARG A 64 -10.62 21.16 -1.48
N ASP A 65 -10.06 19.98 -1.27
CA ASP A 65 -8.84 19.52 -1.97
C ASP A 65 -9.14 19.08 -3.42
N THR A 66 -10.13 19.70 -4.06
CA THR A 66 -10.41 19.53 -5.49
C THR A 66 -9.36 20.24 -6.35
N GLY A 67 -8.61 21.21 -5.78
CA GLY A 67 -7.79 22.15 -6.54
C GLY A 67 -6.26 22.04 -6.43
N SER A 68 -5.69 21.54 -5.32
CA SER A 68 -4.23 21.56 -5.11
C SER A 68 -3.58 20.19 -5.31
N THR A 69 -4.11 19.14 -4.70
CA THR A 69 -3.63 17.76 -4.96
C THR A 69 -3.96 17.25 -6.36
N SER A 70 -4.96 17.82 -7.03
CA SER A 70 -5.24 17.53 -8.44
C SER A 70 -4.12 18.00 -9.36
N ILE A 71 -3.47 19.13 -9.09
CA ILE A 71 -2.37 19.64 -9.93
C ILE A 71 -1.18 18.68 -9.87
N ILE A 72 -0.78 18.24 -8.68
CA ILE A 72 0.33 17.29 -8.52
C ILE A 72 0.02 15.98 -9.25
N LEU A 73 -1.19 15.44 -9.08
CA LEU A 73 -1.61 14.21 -9.76
C LEU A 73 -1.73 14.38 -11.28
N ILE A 74 -2.17 15.54 -11.77
CA ILE A 74 -2.24 15.83 -13.20
C ILE A 74 -0.84 15.96 -13.79
N VAL A 75 0.08 16.65 -13.11
CA VAL A 75 1.48 16.75 -13.53
C VAL A 75 2.12 15.37 -13.56
N PHE A 76 1.89 14.57 -12.52
CA PHE A 76 2.40 13.19 -12.44
C PHE A 76 1.79 12.29 -13.53
N LEU A 77 0.50 12.44 -13.83
CA LEU A 77 -0.16 11.74 -14.94
C LEU A 77 0.48 12.12 -16.27
N VAL A 78 0.65 13.41 -16.56
CA VAL A 78 1.26 13.89 -17.81
C VAL A 78 2.68 13.35 -17.94
N PHE A 79 3.46 13.38 -16.86
CA PHE A 79 4.80 12.82 -16.80
C PHE A 79 4.81 11.33 -17.17
N TRP A 80 3.94 10.51 -16.55
CA TRP A 80 3.87 9.07 -16.87
C TRP A 80 3.32 8.77 -18.26
N VAL A 81 2.42 9.59 -18.79
CA VAL A 81 1.94 9.46 -20.17
C VAL A 81 3.07 9.71 -21.16
N VAL A 82 3.86 10.79 -20.96
CA VAL A 82 5.01 11.10 -21.81
C VAL A 82 6.05 9.97 -21.75
N ILE A 83 6.34 9.45 -20.55
CA ILE A 83 7.25 8.32 -20.36
C ILE A 83 6.74 7.06 -21.05
N THR A 84 5.43 6.78 -20.95
CA THR A 84 4.82 5.62 -21.60
C THR A 84 4.94 5.73 -23.12
N ILE A 85 4.69 6.90 -23.70
CA ILE A 85 4.86 7.15 -25.15
C ILE A 85 6.33 6.94 -25.54
N PHE A 86 7.27 7.48 -24.78
CA PHE A 86 8.70 7.30 -25.03
C PHE A 86 9.10 5.82 -25.01
N PHE A 87 8.67 5.07 -24.00
CA PHE A 87 8.98 3.64 -23.91
C PHE A 87 8.27 2.81 -24.98
N LEU A 88 7.06 3.17 -25.40
CA LEU A 88 6.38 2.48 -26.50
C LEU A 88 7.11 2.69 -27.83
N VAL A 89 7.60 3.90 -28.09
CA VAL A 89 8.44 4.19 -29.27
C VAL A 89 9.73 3.39 -29.20
N TRP A 90 10.39 3.39 -28.03
CA TRP A 90 11.62 2.62 -27.81
C TRP A 90 11.41 1.12 -27.99
N LEU A 91 10.32 0.57 -27.46
CA LEU A 91 9.94 -0.83 -27.63
C LEU A 91 9.70 -1.16 -29.11
N GLY A 92 9.04 -0.27 -29.86
CA GLY A 92 8.83 -0.45 -31.30
C GLY A 92 10.12 -0.44 -32.12
N LEU A 93 11.10 0.39 -31.74
CA LEU A 93 12.43 0.40 -32.37
C LEU A 93 13.22 -0.87 -32.03
N ALA A 94 13.18 -1.31 -30.77
CA ALA A 94 13.83 -2.53 -30.31
C ALA A 94 13.24 -3.79 -30.96
N ALA A 95 11.90 -3.86 -31.12
CA ALA A 95 11.21 -4.98 -31.73
C ALA A 95 11.51 -5.13 -33.23
N ASN A 96 11.74 -4.02 -33.94
CA ASN A 96 12.10 -4.02 -35.35
C ASN A 96 13.60 -4.26 -35.61
N CYS A 97 14.38 -4.58 -34.57
CA CYS A 97 15.81 -4.95 -34.66
C CYS A 97 16.66 -3.96 -35.49
N GLN A 98 16.30 -2.67 -35.49
CA GLN A 98 17.07 -1.65 -36.23
C GLN A 98 18.33 -1.20 -35.49
N ILE A 99 18.54 -1.70 -34.27
CA ILE A 99 19.68 -1.35 -33.41
C ILE A 99 20.51 -2.62 -33.21
N GLU A 100 21.55 -2.78 -34.04
CA GLU A 100 22.39 -3.99 -34.20
C GLU A 100 23.15 -4.45 -32.92
N GLY A 101 22.98 -3.80 -31.76
CA GLY A 101 23.72 -4.12 -30.53
C GLY A 101 22.90 -4.49 -29.29
N ILE A 102 21.58 -4.27 -29.26
CA ILE A 102 20.77 -4.37 -28.02
C ILE A 102 19.89 -5.64 -28.00
N CYS A 103 19.59 -6.25 -29.15
CA CYS A 103 18.72 -7.43 -29.20
C CYS A 103 19.35 -8.71 -28.61
N THR A 104 20.67 -8.73 -28.41
CA THR A 104 21.41 -9.95 -28.03
C THR A 104 22.26 -9.79 -26.77
N THR A 105 22.06 -8.75 -25.94
CA THR A 105 22.82 -8.64 -24.69
C THR A 105 22.38 -9.74 -23.74
N VAL A 106 23.15 -10.83 -23.77
CA VAL A 106 23.14 -11.95 -22.84
C VAL A 106 23.63 -11.43 -21.49
N ASP A 107 22.95 -11.82 -20.41
CA ASP A 107 23.38 -11.56 -19.04
C ASP A 107 24.88 -11.87 -18.85
N GLN A 108 25.65 -10.86 -18.46
CA GLN A 108 27.07 -11.04 -18.09
C GLN A 108 27.24 -11.71 -16.71
N SER A 109 26.17 -12.24 -16.10
CA SER A 109 26.25 -13.02 -14.87
C SER A 109 26.96 -14.37 -15.06
N THR A 110 27.18 -14.80 -16.31
CA THR A 110 27.96 -15.99 -16.68
C THR A 110 29.46 -15.72 -16.75
N ASN A 111 29.98 -14.72 -16.04
CA ASN A 111 31.42 -14.59 -15.86
C ASN A 111 31.83 -15.38 -14.60
N SER A 112 32.61 -16.43 -14.79
CA SER A 112 33.07 -17.39 -13.78
C SER A 112 33.92 -16.80 -12.64
N ASP A 113 34.24 -15.50 -12.70
CA ASP A 113 35.05 -14.78 -11.71
C ASP A 113 34.22 -14.06 -10.64
N ALA A 114 32.89 -14.08 -10.76
CA ALA A 114 32.03 -13.42 -9.79
C ALA A 114 31.63 -14.41 -8.70
N GLY A 115 32.31 -14.32 -7.55
CA GLY A 115 32.15 -15.20 -6.38
C GLY A 115 30.79 -15.10 -5.70
N TYR A 116 29.72 -15.47 -6.40
CA TYR A 116 28.39 -15.64 -5.85
C TYR A 116 28.28 -17.02 -5.20
N LEU A 117 27.67 -17.09 -4.03
CA LEU A 117 27.51 -18.34 -3.27
C LEU A 117 26.47 -19.30 -3.88
N PHE A 118 25.68 -18.83 -4.86
CA PHE A 118 24.66 -19.59 -5.56
C PHE A 118 24.87 -19.43 -7.08
N GLU A 119 25.10 -20.53 -7.77
CA GLU A 119 25.03 -20.56 -9.23
C GLU A 119 23.55 -20.42 -9.64
N THR A 120 23.20 -19.31 -10.28
CA THR A 120 21.86 -19.08 -10.81
C THR A 120 21.66 -19.86 -12.11
N PHE A 121 20.47 -20.42 -12.31
CA PHE A 121 20.10 -21.01 -13.60
C PHE A 121 20.19 -19.95 -14.71
N PRO A 122 20.88 -20.22 -15.83
CA PRO A 122 20.96 -19.28 -16.93
C PRO A 122 19.60 -19.21 -17.64
N PHE A 123 18.80 -18.20 -17.31
CA PHE A 123 17.60 -17.86 -18.05
C PHE A 123 17.92 -16.70 -18.98
N ILE A 124 17.94 -16.93 -20.28
CA ILE A 124 18.22 -15.90 -21.28
C ILE A 124 16.93 -15.13 -21.52
N ILE A 125 16.87 -13.88 -21.05
CA ILE A 125 15.74 -12.97 -21.32
C ILE A 125 16.12 -12.07 -22.49
N PRO A 126 15.46 -12.18 -23.66
CA PRO A 126 15.59 -11.19 -24.71
C PRO A 126 15.30 -9.79 -24.17
N SER A 127 16.18 -8.82 -24.47
CA SER A 127 16.08 -7.44 -23.96
C SER A 127 14.71 -6.80 -24.19
N VAL A 128 14.02 -7.20 -25.26
CA VAL A 128 12.64 -6.79 -25.59
C VAL A 128 11.67 -7.00 -24.43
N TYR A 129 11.79 -8.08 -23.64
CA TYR A 129 10.89 -8.34 -22.51
C TYR A 129 11.11 -7.40 -21.33
N ILE A 130 12.36 -6.97 -21.09
CA ILE A 130 12.68 -6.00 -20.03
C ILE A 130 12.06 -4.65 -20.38
N TRP A 131 12.24 -4.20 -21.63
CA TRP A 131 11.61 -2.98 -22.13
C TRP A 131 10.09 -3.08 -22.12
N ALA A 132 9.51 -4.23 -22.47
CA ALA A 132 8.07 -4.46 -22.39
C ALA A 132 7.56 -4.37 -20.94
N ALA A 133 8.25 -4.98 -19.97
CA ALA A 133 7.91 -4.87 -18.56
C ALA A 133 7.98 -3.42 -18.06
N MET A 134 8.99 -2.65 -18.48
CA MET A 134 9.13 -1.24 -18.14
C MET A 134 8.01 -0.37 -18.76
N THR A 135 7.57 -0.69 -19.98
CA THR A 135 6.40 -0.03 -20.60
C THR A 135 5.11 -0.33 -19.85
N ALA A 136 4.91 -1.58 -19.41
CA ALA A 136 3.74 -1.99 -18.66
C ALA A 136 3.68 -1.33 -17.27
N ALA A 137 4.83 -1.19 -16.61
CA ALA A 137 4.95 -0.45 -15.36
C ALA A 137 4.56 1.03 -15.53
N ALA A 138 5.07 1.70 -16.56
CA ALA A 138 4.72 3.09 -16.86
C ALA A 138 3.22 3.27 -17.15
N LEU A 139 2.64 2.37 -17.96
CA LEU A 139 1.21 2.36 -18.25
C LEU A 139 0.37 2.11 -16.99
N GLY A 140 0.83 1.23 -16.10
CA GLY A 140 0.20 0.99 -14.80
C GLY A 140 0.10 2.26 -13.96
N TYR A 141 1.17 3.07 -13.89
CA TYR A 141 1.12 4.37 -13.18
C TYR A 141 0.16 5.37 -13.82
N VAL A 142 -0.02 5.36 -15.15
CA VAL A 142 -1.04 6.18 -15.82
C VAL A 142 -2.44 5.79 -15.30
N VAL A 143 -2.74 4.48 -15.24
CA VAL A 143 -4.03 3.99 -14.74
C VAL A 143 -4.23 4.33 -13.25
N VAL A 144 -3.18 4.17 -12.43
CA VAL A 144 -3.16 4.56 -11.01
C VAL A 144 -3.55 6.04 -10.87
N CYS A 145 -2.96 6.93 -11.67
CA CYS A 145 -3.28 8.36 -11.63
C CYS A 145 -4.73 8.64 -12.01
N LEU A 146 -5.23 8.00 -13.08
CA LEU A 146 -6.61 8.17 -13.55
C LEU A 146 -7.62 7.73 -12.48
N TYR A 147 -7.41 6.58 -11.85
CA TYR A 147 -8.28 6.10 -10.77
C TYR A 147 -8.16 6.94 -9.51
N ALA A 148 -6.96 7.37 -9.13
CA ALA A 148 -6.77 8.27 -7.98
C ALA A 148 -7.52 9.60 -8.19
N ILE A 149 -7.40 10.21 -9.37
CA ILE A 149 -8.15 11.43 -9.72
C ILE A 149 -9.66 11.16 -9.69
N ASN A 150 -10.11 10.02 -10.22
CA ASN A 150 -11.53 9.68 -10.23
C ASN A 150 -12.10 9.56 -8.82
N VAL A 151 -11.37 8.92 -7.91
CA VAL A 151 -11.76 8.81 -6.49
C VAL A 151 -11.77 10.18 -5.84
N ILE A 152 -10.69 10.97 -5.96
CA ILE A 152 -10.57 12.26 -5.28
C ILE A 152 -11.64 13.27 -5.69
N ARG A 153 -12.12 13.18 -6.94
CA ARG A 153 -13.19 14.04 -7.48
C ARG A 153 -14.59 13.71 -6.94
N GLN A 154 -14.79 12.59 -6.27
CA GLN A 154 -16.08 12.26 -5.65
C GLN A 154 -16.34 13.11 -4.41
N ASP A 155 -17.61 13.31 -4.10
CA ASP A 155 -18.06 14.09 -2.96
C ASP A 155 -17.74 13.39 -1.63
N CYS A 156 -17.43 14.18 -0.61
CA CYS A 156 -17.11 13.71 0.73
C CYS A 156 -18.34 13.66 1.66
N GLY A 157 -19.52 14.08 1.19
CA GLY A 157 -20.77 13.94 1.93
C GLY A 157 -20.96 15.00 3.00
N THR A 158 -21.44 14.60 4.18
CA THR A 158 -21.82 15.55 5.25
C THR A 158 -20.61 16.08 6.04
N PRO A 159 -20.73 17.25 6.70
CA PRO A 159 -19.64 17.81 7.52
C PRO A 159 -19.14 16.86 8.61
N ARG A 160 -20.05 16.11 9.25
CA ARG A 160 -19.71 15.13 10.30
C ARG A 160 -18.91 13.94 9.76
N MET A 161 -19.24 13.42 8.57
CA MET A 161 -18.46 12.34 7.93
C MET A 161 -17.03 12.78 7.62
N VAL A 162 -16.93 14.03 7.20
CA VAL A 162 -15.69 14.71 6.87
C VAL A 162 -14.80 14.93 8.09
N GLU A 163 -15.37 15.35 9.22
CA GLU A 163 -14.67 15.52 10.48
C GLU A 163 -14.05 14.20 11.00
N ILE A 164 -14.83 13.13 10.97
CA ILE A 164 -14.34 11.78 11.34
C ILE A 164 -13.18 11.36 10.41
N ALA A 165 -13.29 11.66 9.12
CA ALA A 165 -12.25 11.33 8.15
C ALA A 165 -10.93 12.09 8.39
N SER A 166 -10.97 13.33 8.90
CA SER A 166 -9.77 14.05 9.31
C SER A 166 -9.05 13.35 10.46
N TYR A 167 -9.76 12.95 11.51
CA TYR A 167 -9.15 12.24 12.65
C TYR A 167 -8.49 10.93 12.21
N ILE A 168 -9.14 10.15 11.35
CA ILE A 168 -8.58 8.91 10.79
C ILE A 168 -7.32 9.21 9.99
N ARG A 169 -7.34 10.25 9.14
CA ARG A 169 -6.17 10.61 8.34
C ARG A 169 -5.01 11.04 9.22
N GLU A 170 -5.23 11.90 10.19
CA GLU A 170 -4.16 12.37 11.09
C GLU A 170 -3.54 11.21 11.86
N GLY A 171 -4.39 10.33 12.41
CA GLY A 171 -3.94 9.10 13.07
C GLY A 171 -3.12 8.20 12.13
N SER A 172 -3.56 8.03 10.88
CA SER A 172 -2.86 7.19 9.90
C SER A 172 -1.48 7.73 9.53
N VAL A 173 -1.32 9.05 9.41
CA VAL A 173 -0.05 9.68 9.07
C VAL A 173 0.93 9.58 10.23
N GLU A 174 0.45 9.76 11.47
CA GLU A 174 1.28 9.61 12.66
C GLU A 174 1.69 8.15 12.90
N PHE A 175 0.79 7.20 12.64
CA PHE A 175 1.10 5.77 12.65
C PHE A 175 2.21 5.43 11.65
N LEU A 176 2.05 5.82 10.37
CA LEU A 176 3.06 5.57 9.33
C LEU A 176 4.41 6.19 9.67
N ARG A 177 4.42 7.40 10.22
CA ARG A 177 5.68 8.07 10.61
C ARG A 177 6.45 7.23 11.64
N ARG A 178 5.75 6.68 12.63
CA ARG A 178 6.36 5.83 13.67
C ARG A 178 6.80 4.50 13.10
N GLU A 179 5.95 3.83 12.33
CA GLU A 179 6.28 2.56 11.69
C GLU A 179 7.52 2.70 10.80
N TYR A 180 7.58 3.75 9.97
CA TYR A 180 8.69 3.97 9.04
C TYR A 180 9.98 4.31 9.78
N ALA A 181 9.90 4.98 10.93
CA ALA A 181 11.08 5.21 11.77
C ALA A 181 11.71 3.89 12.25
N PHE A 182 10.89 2.91 12.65
CA PHE A 182 11.39 1.57 13.01
C PHE A 182 11.89 0.79 11.78
N LEU A 183 11.17 0.85 10.66
CA LEU A 183 11.58 0.17 9.43
C LEU A 183 12.93 0.66 8.91
N VAL A 184 13.23 1.96 9.00
CA VAL A 184 14.54 2.50 8.58
C VAL A 184 15.68 1.86 9.36
N ILE A 185 15.53 1.65 10.67
CA ILE A 185 16.55 0.98 11.50
C ILE A 185 16.76 -0.45 11.01
N LEU A 186 15.67 -1.18 10.74
CA LEU A 186 15.72 -2.55 10.21
C LEU A 186 16.38 -2.60 8.83
N ILE A 187 16.06 -1.67 7.94
CA ILE A 187 16.65 -1.59 6.59
C ILE A 187 18.16 -1.35 6.67
N ILE A 188 18.61 -0.44 7.55
CA ILE A 188 20.06 -0.19 7.76
C ILE A 188 20.76 -1.45 8.28
N ALA A 189 20.15 -2.15 9.26
CA ALA A 189 20.71 -3.38 9.79
C ALA A 189 20.85 -4.45 8.70
N LEU A 190 19.82 -4.64 7.86
CA LEU A 190 19.86 -5.58 6.73
C LEU A 190 20.87 -5.17 5.66
N LEU A 191 21.02 -3.87 5.40
CA LEU A 191 22.00 -3.34 4.45
C LEU A 191 23.43 -3.65 4.91
N LEU A 192 23.74 -3.41 6.19
CA LEU A 192 25.06 -3.75 6.74
C LEU A 192 25.30 -5.26 6.73
N LEU A 193 24.31 -6.06 7.11
CA LEU A 193 24.42 -7.52 7.14
C LEU A 193 24.66 -8.09 5.74
N THR A 194 23.92 -7.64 4.73
CA THR A 194 24.06 -8.10 3.35
C THR A 194 25.30 -7.54 2.65
N GLY A 195 25.67 -6.30 2.97
CA GLY A 195 26.85 -5.62 2.42
C GLY A 195 28.16 -6.25 2.88
N PHE A 196 28.30 -6.54 4.17
CA PHE A 196 29.49 -7.20 4.71
C PHE A 196 29.45 -8.72 4.60
N GLY A 197 28.27 -9.34 4.62
CA GLY A 197 28.11 -10.78 4.59
C GLY A 197 28.16 -11.40 3.19
N ILE A 198 27.73 -10.67 2.16
CA ILE A 198 27.60 -11.21 0.79
C ILE A 198 28.23 -10.28 -0.24
N ASN A 199 27.54 -9.19 -0.61
CA ASN A 199 27.98 -8.30 -1.69
C ASN A 199 27.28 -6.94 -1.59
N TRP A 200 28.04 -5.87 -1.84
CA TRP A 200 27.52 -4.50 -1.84
C TRP A 200 26.47 -4.25 -2.95
N ARG A 201 26.55 -4.94 -4.08
CA ARG A 201 25.55 -4.82 -5.17
C ARG A 201 24.17 -5.29 -4.70
N LEU A 202 24.11 -6.41 -3.98
CA LEU A 202 22.87 -6.94 -3.42
C LEU A 202 22.29 -6.00 -2.34
N ALA A 203 23.16 -5.43 -1.50
CA ALA A 203 22.75 -4.44 -0.50
C ALA A 203 22.13 -3.17 -1.12
N VAL A 204 22.68 -2.70 -2.25
CA VAL A 204 22.11 -1.56 -3.01
C VAL A 204 20.74 -1.92 -3.60
N CYS A 205 20.58 -3.11 -4.19
CA CYS A 205 19.27 -3.56 -4.69
C CYS A 205 18.23 -3.66 -3.57
N LEU A 206 18.62 -4.13 -2.38
CA LEU A 206 17.76 -4.18 -1.19
C LEU A 206 17.33 -2.77 -0.75
N LEU A 207 18.25 -1.80 -0.74
CA LEU A 207 17.93 -0.42 -0.38
C LEU A 207 16.94 0.21 -1.36
N ILE A 208 17.15 0.00 -2.67
CA ILE A 208 16.26 0.50 -3.73
C ILE A 208 14.87 -0.11 -3.55
N GLY A 209 14.78 -1.44 -3.40
CA GLY A 209 13.51 -2.13 -3.20
C GLY A 209 12.76 -1.67 -1.94
N ALA A 210 13.47 -1.50 -0.82
CA ALA A 210 12.89 -1.02 0.42
C ALA A 210 12.35 0.42 0.30
N PHE A 211 13.10 1.29 -0.38
CA PHE A 211 12.66 2.66 -0.66
C PHE A 211 11.40 2.68 -1.55
N LEU A 212 11.39 1.92 -2.65
CA LEU A 212 10.25 1.80 -3.55
C LEU A 212 9.00 1.26 -2.84
N SER A 213 9.17 0.27 -1.96
CA SER A 213 8.10 -0.29 -1.13
C SER A 213 7.49 0.76 -0.20
N GLY A 214 8.33 1.51 0.53
CA GLY A 214 7.88 2.57 1.43
C GLY A 214 7.12 3.68 0.69
N VAL A 215 7.61 4.10 -0.48
CA VAL A 215 6.89 5.10 -1.31
C VAL A 215 5.51 4.59 -1.71
N THR A 216 5.43 3.32 -2.13
CA THR A 216 4.15 2.72 -2.55
C THR A 216 3.17 2.59 -1.40
N GLY A 217 3.64 2.15 -0.23
CA GLY A 217 2.81 2.04 0.98
C GLY A 217 2.22 3.38 1.39
N TYR A 218 3.02 4.45 1.35
CA TYR A 218 2.56 5.80 1.64
C TYR A 218 1.48 6.27 0.65
N ILE A 219 1.68 6.04 -0.65
CA ILE A 219 0.69 6.37 -1.69
C ILE A 219 -0.61 5.60 -1.43
N GLY A 220 -0.53 4.29 -1.16
CA GLY A 220 -1.68 3.43 -0.86
C GLY A 220 -2.49 3.91 0.33
N MET A 221 -1.85 4.25 1.45
CA MET A 221 -2.57 4.76 2.62
C MET A 221 -3.20 6.13 2.35
N SER A 222 -2.52 6.99 1.59
CA SER A 222 -3.03 8.33 1.26
C SER A 222 -4.32 8.30 0.41
N ILE A 223 -4.49 7.29 -0.45
CA ILE A 223 -5.71 7.11 -1.24
C ILE A 223 -6.78 6.36 -0.46
N ALA A 224 -6.41 5.38 0.38
CA ALA A 224 -7.36 4.63 1.20
C ALA A 224 -8.11 5.55 2.19
N THR A 225 -7.38 6.39 2.92
CA THR A 225 -7.98 7.36 3.86
C THR A 225 -8.88 8.38 3.17
N ARG A 226 -8.55 8.79 1.94
CA ARG A 226 -9.41 9.64 1.09
C ARG A 226 -10.63 8.90 0.54
N GLY A 227 -10.46 7.63 0.21
CA GLY A 227 -11.48 6.79 -0.40
C GLY A 227 -12.59 6.44 0.58
N ASN A 228 -12.24 6.13 1.84
CA ASN A 228 -13.19 5.67 2.86
C ASN A 228 -14.40 6.61 3.02
N VAL A 229 -14.17 7.92 3.21
CA VAL A 229 -15.26 8.88 3.39
C VAL A 229 -16.15 9.02 2.15
N ARG A 230 -15.54 8.93 0.96
CA ARG A 230 -16.26 9.04 -0.33
C ARG A 230 -17.08 7.79 -0.62
N THR A 231 -16.54 6.62 -0.29
CA THR A 231 -17.27 5.36 -0.33
C THR A 231 -18.48 5.43 0.58
N SER A 232 -18.34 5.89 1.83
CA SER A 232 -19.46 6.03 2.76
C SER A 232 -20.50 7.04 2.27
N ALA A 233 -20.08 8.19 1.75
CA ALA A 233 -20.98 9.21 1.20
C ALA A 233 -21.80 8.67 0.02
N MET A 234 -21.17 7.91 -0.88
CA MET A 234 -21.83 7.39 -2.07
C MET A 234 -22.67 6.13 -1.78
N SER A 235 -22.30 5.34 -0.77
CA SER A 235 -23.13 4.25 -0.25
C SER A 235 -24.47 4.74 0.31
N ALA A 236 -24.56 6.00 0.76
CA ALA A 236 -25.83 6.60 1.19
C ALA A 236 -26.78 6.87 0.01
N ILE A 237 -26.26 6.99 -1.21
CA ILE A 237 -27.04 7.18 -2.45
C ILE A 237 -27.37 5.81 -3.05
N GLY A 238 -26.39 4.90 -3.10
CA GLY A 238 -26.56 3.56 -3.63
C GLY A 238 -25.36 2.65 -3.34
N ILE A 239 -25.63 1.38 -3.05
CA ILE A 239 -24.59 0.38 -2.75
C ILE A 239 -23.65 0.19 -3.95
N GLU A 240 -24.18 0.21 -5.17
CA GLU A 240 -23.38 0.08 -6.40
C GLU A 240 -22.36 1.22 -6.55
N ASP A 241 -22.78 2.46 -6.28
CA ASP A 241 -21.92 3.64 -6.38
C ASP A 241 -20.81 3.62 -5.32
N GLY A 242 -21.17 3.29 -4.08
CA GLY A 242 -20.20 3.10 -3.00
C GLY A 242 -19.18 2.00 -3.33
N LEU A 243 -19.65 0.85 -3.80
CA LEU A 243 -18.79 -0.29 -4.15
C LEU A 243 -17.84 0.04 -5.32
N ASN A 244 -18.31 0.76 -6.33
CA ASN A 244 -17.49 1.21 -7.45
C ASN A 244 -16.32 2.09 -6.98
N ILE A 245 -16.55 2.97 -6.02
CA ILE A 245 -15.50 3.84 -5.47
C ILE A 245 -14.54 3.05 -4.57
N ALA A 246 -15.06 2.15 -3.75
CA ALA A 246 -14.25 1.25 -2.94
C ALA A 246 -13.28 0.43 -3.81
N PHE A 247 -13.78 -0.21 -4.86
CA PHE A 247 -12.95 -0.98 -5.79
C PHE A 247 -11.92 -0.11 -6.51
N ARG A 248 -12.30 1.08 -6.98
CA ARG A 248 -11.35 2.00 -7.62
C ARG A 248 -10.26 2.42 -6.66
N SER A 249 -10.59 2.71 -5.40
CA SER A 249 -9.60 3.07 -4.38
C SER A 249 -8.64 1.92 -4.07
N GLY A 250 -9.13 0.68 -3.97
CA GLY A 250 -8.30 -0.52 -3.80
C GLY A 250 -7.43 -0.83 -5.02
N ALA A 251 -7.97 -0.63 -6.23
CA ALA A 251 -7.23 -0.82 -7.47
C ALA A 251 -6.02 0.12 -7.58
N VAL A 252 -6.13 1.37 -7.08
CA VAL A 252 -4.99 2.31 -7.04
C VAL A 252 -3.83 1.73 -6.23
N MET A 253 -4.10 1.15 -5.05
CA MET A 253 -3.07 0.52 -4.21
C MET A 253 -2.45 -0.69 -4.91
N GLY A 254 -3.27 -1.61 -5.42
CA GLY A 254 -2.76 -2.83 -6.08
C GLY A 254 -1.94 -2.53 -7.34
N LEU A 255 -2.44 -1.64 -8.21
CA LEU A 255 -1.73 -1.25 -9.43
C LEU A 255 -0.45 -0.46 -9.12
N ALA A 256 -0.43 0.35 -8.07
CA ALA A 256 0.80 1.04 -7.65
C ALA A 256 1.87 0.04 -7.20
N VAL A 257 1.52 -1.01 -6.44
CA VAL A 257 2.46 -2.06 -6.03
C VAL A 257 3.00 -2.83 -7.23
N VAL A 258 2.12 -3.26 -8.14
CA VAL A 258 2.52 -4.01 -9.33
C VAL A 258 3.41 -3.15 -10.24
N SER A 259 3.05 -1.88 -10.46
CA SER A 259 3.82 -0.97 -11.32
C SER A 259 5.19 -0.65 -10.74
N THR A 260 5.25 -0.37 -9.43
CA THR A 260 6.52 -0.09 -8.74
C THR A 260 7.41 -1.32 -8.69
N GLY A 261 6.85 -2.50 -8.40
CA GLY A 261 7.59 -3.75 -8.34
C GLY A 261 8.14 -4.17 -9.69
N LEU A 262 7.31 -4.14 -10.74
CA LEU A 262 7.72 -4.48 -12.09
C LEU A 262 8.77 -3.50 -12.62
N GLY A 263 8.54 -2.19 -12.45
CA GLY A 263 9.50 -1.16 -12.85
C GLY A 263 10.83 -1.24 -12.09
N GLY A 264 10.78 -1.48 -10.78
CA GLY A 264 11.97 -1.63 -9.94
C GLY A 264 12.81 -2.85 -10.31
N LEU A 265 12.16 -3.99 -10.56
CA LEU A 265 12.84 -5.21 -11.01
C LEU A 265 13.46 -5.01 -12.40
N SER A 266 12.69 -4.48 -13.36
CA SER A 266 13.20 -4.22 -14.71
C SER A 266 14.35 -3.21 -14.74
N ALA A 267 14.40 -2.25 -13.81
CA ALA A 267 15.50 -1.30 -13.70
C ALA A 267 16.74 -1.90 -13.02
N SER A 268 16.58 -2.94 -12.21
CA SER A 268 17.69 -3.62 -11.51
C SER A 268 18.36 -4.73 -12.33
N TYR A 269 17.70 -5.18 -13.39
CA TYR A 269 18.17 -6.16 -14.36
C TYR A 269 19.10 -5.48 -15.37
#